data_AF-A0A6A5SN14-F1
#
_entry.id   AF-A0A6A5SN14-F1
#
_cell.length_a   1.000
_cell.length_b   1.000
_cell.length_c   1.000
_cell.angle_alpha   90.00
_cell.angle_beta   90.00
_cell.angle_gamma   90.00
#
_symmetry.space_group_name_H-M   'P 1'
#
loop_
_entity.id
_entity.type
_entity.pdbx_description
1 polymer ?
#
loop_
_entity_poly.entity_id
_entity_poly.type
_entity_poly.pdbx_seq_one_letter_code
_entity_poly.pdbx_strand_id
1 'polypeptide(L)'
;MLEDNITDTTLNNRLSALKRAIKVHTNYMYSKRDNDNLELFIRKDLVLKGLVSTAARPKPVAPLPVAEDLIYFLWACDKYQDMHPRARLQLSFSILLMCSLGTRPGEFVESDAWKHTNEGLLYKDVDVEYQDDQDYSGFLVKVRLRNRKGHRDYKKHAPVSFLTEEPSIRSACPVSYFLALALADGAFSKGNTLEELTAMKIQPGSLSYRFKFRPEVLGKPILRSICSDGSLSDSRVVTYSAFNNTLKGLGQRAGYEENLSAYCFRRAFARTIRKTATSQEQRQLMSHQGEQPMGYYTSGMVGIDC
;
A
#
# COMPACT_ATOMS: atom_id res chain seq x y z
N MET A 1 1.43 11.95 26.91
CA MET A 1 1.11 10.79 27.78
C MET A 1 0.05 9.98 27.08
N LEU A 2 0.37 8.76 26.63
CA LEU A 2 -0.64 7.79 26.22
C LEU A 2 -1.43 7.44 27.49
N GLU A 3 -2.75 7.55 27.46
CA GLU A 3 -3.57 7.08 28.59
C GLU A 3 -3.25 5.61 28.86
N ASP A 4 -2.82 5.28 30.08
CA ASP A 4 -2.39 3.94 30.51
C ASP A 4 -3.51 2.87 30.42
N ASN A 5 -4.74 3.30 30.12
CA ASN A 5 -5.91 2.45 30.09
C ASN A 5 -6.19 1.87 28.69
N ILE A 6 -6.63 0.61 28.66
CA ILE A 6 -7.13 -0.05 27.45
C ILE A 6 -8.37 0.71 26.96
N THR A 7 -8.53 0.84 25.63
CA THR A 7 -9.73 1.49 25.07
C THR A 7 -10.92 0.53 25.03
N ASP A 8 -12.12 1.08 25.14
CA ASP A 8 -13.39 0.36 25.01
C ASP A 8 -13.46 -0.45 23.70
N THR A 9 -12.96 0.12 22.60
CA THR A 9 -12.86 -0.53 21.29
C THR A 9 -11.95 -1.76 21.36
N THR A 10 -10.80 -1.63 22.02
CA THR A 10 -9.86 -2.75 22.17
C THR A 10 -10.47 -3.86 23.02
N LEU A 11 -11.12 -3.49 24.13
CA LEU A 11 -11.80 -4.43 25.01
C LEU A 11 -12.91 -5.18 24.28
N ASN A 12 -13.78 -4.48 23.56
CA ASN A 12 -14.87 -5.07 22.79
C ASN A 12 -14.35 -6.01 21.69
N ASN A 13 -13.24 -5.68 21.04
CA ASN A 13 -12.60 -6.56 20.05
C ASN A 13 -12.08 -7.86 20.70
N ARG A 14 -11.43 -7.75 21.86
CA ARG A 14 -10.93 -8.93 22.61
C ARG A 14 -12.07 -9.79 23.14
N LEU A 15 -13.12 -9.18 23.70
CA LEU A 15 -14.34 -9.87 24.13
C LEU A 15 -14.99 -10.60 22.94
N SER A 16 -15.10 -9.95 21.80
CA SER A 16 -15.64 -10.57 20.58
C SER A 16 -14.81 -11.77 20.12
N ALA A 17 -13.48 -11.68 20.18
CA ALA A 17 -12.60 -12.80 19.87
C ALA A 17 -12.75 -13.96 20.87
N LEU A 18 -12.81 -13.64 22.18
CA LEU A 18 -13.01 -14.63 23.24
C LEU A 18 -14.34 -15.37 23.07
N LYS A 19 -15.44 -14.63 22.87
CA LYS A 19 -16.76 -15.22 22.62
C LYS A 19 -16.76 -16.13 21.40
N ARG A 20 -16.03 -15.77 20.34
CA ARG A 20 -15.87 -16.61 19.15
C ARG A 20 -15.11 -17.88 19.48
N ALA A 21 -14.01 -17.80 20.24
CA ALA A 21 -13.26 -18.97 20.67
C ALA A 21 -14.12 -19.91 21.53
N ILE A 22 -14.86 -19.37 22.51
CA ILE A 22 -15.80 -20.14 23.34
C ILE A 22 -16.82 -20.84 22.44
N LYS A 23 -17.47 -20.12 21.53
CA LYS A 23 -18.43 -20.72 20.60
C LYS A 23 -17.81 -21.86 19.79
N VAL A 24 -16.60 -21.69 19.26
CA VAL A 24 -15.92 -22.72 18.45
C VAL A 24 -15.57 -23.96 19.28
N HIS A 25 -15.13 -23.79 20.52
CA HIS A 25 -14.63 -24.91 21.34
C HIS A 25 -15.68 -25.58 22.22
N THR A 26 -16.76 -24.89 22.58
CA THR A 26 -17.78 -25.41 23.51
C THR A 26 -19.19 -25.40 22.93
N ASN A 27 -19.38 -24.86 21.72
CA ASN A 27 -20.68 -24.60 21.10
C ASN A 27 -21.60 -23.67 21.94
N TYR A 28 -21.08 -23.07 23.02
CA TYR A 28 -21.85 -22.14 23.84
C TYR A 28 -22.00 -20.79 23.13
N MET A 29 -23.23 -20.29 23.11
CA MET A 29 -23.55 -18.97 22.59
C MET A 29 -24.15 -18.09 23.68
N TYR A 30 -23.50 -16.96 23.93
CA TYR A 30 -24.03 -15.92 24.81
C TYR A 30 -25.39 -15.43 24.30
N SER A 31 -26.38 -15.40 25.19
CA SER A 31 -27.72 -14.91 24.88
C SER A 31 -27.69 -13.39 24.63
N LYS A 32 -28.77 -12.85 24.05
CA LYS A 32 -28.93 -11.40 23.91
C LYS A 32 -28.80 -10.69 25.26
N ARG A 33 -29.45 -11.24 26.31
CA ARG A 33 -29.38 -10.71 27.68
C ARG A 33 -27.96 -10.69 28.23
N ASP A 34 -27.17 -11.74 28.00
CA ASP A 34 -25.77 -11.78 28.46
C ASP A 34 -24.93 -10.70 27.76
N ASN A 35 -25.18 -10.46 26.46
CA ASN A 35 -24.50 -9.43 25.71
C ASN A 35 -24.88 -8.02 26.18
N ASP A 36 -26.16 -7.78 26.44
CA ASP A 36 -26.65 -6.51 26.97
C ASP A 36 -26.04 -6.24 28.37
N ASN A 37 -25.94 -7.27 29.21
CA ASN A 37 -25.29 -7.17 30.53
C ASN A 37 -23.78 -6.86 30.40
N LEU A 38 -23.07 -7.51 29.48
CA LEU A 38 -21.64 -7.25 29.24
C LEU A 38 -21.41 -5.82 28.72
N GLU A 39 -22.26 -5.34 27.80
CA GLU A 39 -22.19 -3.96 27.30
C GLU A 39 -22.45 -2.95 28.42
N LEU A 40 -23.46 -3.21 29.26
CA LEU A 40 -23.75 -2.38 30.43
C LEU A 40 -22.57 -2.36 31.40
N PHE A 41 -21.95 -3.50 31.70
CA PHE A 41 -20.76 -3.57 32.55
C PHE A 41 -19.59 -2.76 31.97
N ILE A 42 -19.29 -2.91 30.68
CA ILE A 42 -18.23 -2.14 30.02
C ILE A 42 -18.50 -0.63 30.16
N ARG A 43 -19.73 -0.20 29.85
CA ARG A 43 -20.08 1.22 29.82
C ARG A 43 -20.23 1.82 31.22
N LYS A 44 -20.90 1.14 32.15
CA LYS A 44 -21.33 1.69 33.44
C LYS A 44 -20.37 1.37 34.58
N ASP A 45 -19.54 0.34 34.45
CA ASP A 45 -18.51 0.06 35.44
C ASP A 45 -17.15 0.47 34.91
N LEU A 46 -16.70 -0.13 33.81
CA LEU A 46 -15.31 0.04 33.39
C LEU A 46 -15.02 1.45 32.86
N VAL A 47 -15.87 1.99 32.00
CA VAL A 47 -15.71 3.34 31.46
C VAL A 47 -15.99 4.40 32.53
N LEU A 48 -17.11 4.31 33.24
CA LEU A 48 -17.45 5.32 34.27
C LEU A 48 -16.46 5.37 35.43
N LYS A 49 -15.84 4.24 35.80
CA LYS A 49 -14.79 4.20 36.84
C LYS A 49 -13.40 4.57 36.31
N GLY A 50 -13.29 4.97 35.03
CA GLY A 50 -12.03 5.36 34.41
C GLY A 50 -11.03 4.21 34.23
N LEU A 51 -11.48 2.96 34.30
CA LEU A 51 -10.65 1.76 34.08
C LEU A 51 -10.45 1.45 32.59
N VAL A 52 -11.35 1.95 31.75
CA VAL A 52 -11.34 1.81 30.29
C VAL A 52 -11.55 3.18 29.68
N SER A 53 -10.68 3.54 28.72
CA SER A 53 -10.78 4.82 28.02
C SER A 53 -11.72 4.74 26.81
N THR A 54 -12.47 5.80 26.55
CA THR A 54 -13.21 6.01 25.29
C THR A 54 -12.48 6.97 24.35
N ALA A 55 -11.29 7.46 24.74
CA ALA A 55 -10.51 8.39 23.94
C ALA A 55 -10.06 7.72 22.64
N ALA A 56 -10.27 8.43 21.53
CA ALA A 56 -9.71 8.02 20.25
C ALA A 56 -8.20 8.18 20.29
N ARG A 57 -7.46 7.10 20.02
CA ARG A 57 -6.01 7.20 19.82
C ARG A 57 -5.72 8.14 18.64
N PRO A 58 -4.73 9.04 18.77
CA PRO A 58 -4.31 9.86 17.64
C PRO A 58 -3.89 8.97 16.48
N LYS A 59 -4.34 9.32 15.28
CA LYS A 59 -4.04 8.58 14.06
C LYS A 59 -3.05 9.43 13.24
N PRO A 60 -1.74 9.20 13.38
CA PRO A 60 -0.73 10.02 12.70
C PRO A 60 -0.93 9.97 11.19
N VAL A 61 -0.49 11.03 10.52
CA VAL A 61 -0.63 11.21 9.07
C VAL A 61 0.74 11.55 8.52
N ALA A 62 1.11 10.89 7.42
CA ALA A 62 2.38 11.10 6.74
C ALA A 62 2.08 11.68 5.35
N PRO A 63 2.01 13.02 5.21
CA PRO A 63 1.82 13.67 3.91
C PRO A 63 3.08 13.54 3.04
N LEU A 64 3.00 14.02 1.78
CA LEU A 64 4.10 13.93 0.82
C LEU A 64 5.44 14.48 1.38
N PRO A 65 5.51 15.61 2.10
CA PRO A 65 6.78 16.07 2.67
C PRO A 65 7.41 15.10 3.67
N VAL A 66 6.59 14.33 4.40
CA VAL A 66 7.11 13.28 5.30
C VAL A 66 7.65 12.11 4.48
N ALA A 67 6.99 11.74 3.37
CA ALA A 67 7.50 10.71 2.47
C ALA A 67 8.83 11.12 1.83
N GLU A 68 8.95 12.36 1.37
CA GLU A 68 10.17 12.94 0.79
C GLU A 68 11.30 12.96 1.81
N ASP A 69 11.03 13.44 3.03
CA ASP A 69 12.01 13.45 4.13
C ASP A 69 12.48 12.02 4.48
N LEU A 70 11.57 11.06 4.60
CA LEU A 70 11.92 9.67 4.88
C LEU A 70 12.76 9.05 3.76
N ILE A 71 12.46 9.36 2.49
CA ILE A 71 13.23 8.87 1.35
C ILE A 71 14.61 9.54 1.34
N TYR A 72 14.68 10.86 1.53
CA TYR A 72 15.94 11.58 1.65
C TYR A 72 16.79 11.00 2.78
N PHE A 73 16.23 10.82 3.98
CA PHE A 73 16.91 10.21 5.11
C PHE A 73 17.42 8.81 4.75
N LEU A 74 16.55 7.95 4.19
CA LEU A 74 16.89 6.56 3.82
C LEU A 74 18.09 6.46 2.86
N TRP A 75 18.25 7.42 1.96
CA TRP A 75 19.30 7.42 0.94
C TRP A 75 20.53 8.24 1.31
N ALA A 76 20.37 9.36 2.00
CA ALA A 76 21.44 10.34 2.24
C ALA A 76 21.95 10.37 3.68
N CYS A 77 21.13 9.97 4.67
CA CYS A 77 21.43 10.20 6.09
C CYS A 77 21.51 8.91 6.92
N ASP A 78 20.78 7.87 6.53
CA ASP A 78 20.61 6.67 7.35
C ASP A 78 21.94 5.92 7.46
N LYS A 79 22.52 5.93 8.66
CA LYS A 79 23.77 5.24 8.97
C LYS A 79 23.57 3.72 9.08
N TYR A 80 22.34 3.22 9.08
CA TYR A 80 22.04 1.79 9.10
C TYR A 80 22.47 1.13 7.77
N GLN A 81 23.63 0.48 7.79
CA GLN A 81 24.23 -0.16 6.61
C GLN A 81 23.72 -1.57 6.33
N ASP A 82 23.02 -2.22 7.27
CA ASP A 82 22.60 -3.62 7.14
C ASP A 82 21.40 -3.82 6.20
N MET A 83 20.82 -2.73 5.67
CA MET A 83 19.72 -2.84 4.73
C MET A 83 20.24 -3.24 3.35
N HIS A 84 19.79 -4.40 2.86
CA HIS A 84 20.07 -4.85 1.50
C HIS A 84 19.68 -3.76 0.47
N PRO A 85 20.53 -3.43 -0.54
CA PRO A 85 20.25 -2.35 -1.49
C PRO A 85 18.90 -2.48 -2.20
N ARG A 86 18.51 -3.69 -2.59
CA ARG A 86 17.17 -3.97 -3.15
C ARG A 86 16.05 -3.63 -2.16
N ALA A 87 16.21 -3.92 -0.87
CA ALA A 87 15.20 -3.62 0.14
C ALA A 87 15.01 -2.11 0.31
N ARG A 88 16.10 -1.33 0.24
CA ARG A 88 16.07 0.15 0.22
C ARG A 88 15.22 0.66 -0.95
N LEU A 89 15.50 0.17 -2.16
CA LEU A 89 14.77 0.54 -3.38
C LEU A 89 13.28 0.17 -3.31
N GLN A 90 12.98 -1.04 -2.84
CA GLN A 90 11.61 -1.54 -2.66
C GLN A 90 10.83 -0.73 -1.62
N LEU A 91 11.48 -0.28 -0.55
CA LEU A 91 10.86 0.53 0.50
C LEU A 91 10.50 1.92 -0.03
N SER A 92 11.41 2.59 -0.76
CA SER A 92 11.12 3.87 -1.41
C SER A 92 9.96 3.75 -2.39
N PHE A 93 9.98 2.73 -3.26
CA PHE A 93 8.86 2.48 -4.19
C PHE A 93 7.54 2.28 -3.44
N SER A 94 7.55 1.50 -2.35
CA SER A 94 6.34 1.22 -1.56
C SER A 94 5.79 2.48 -0.88
N ILE A 95 6.65 3.36 -0.35
CA ILE A 95 6.25 4.64 0.24
C ILE A 95 5.56 5.51 -0.81
N LEU A 96 6.17 5.68 -1.98
CA LEU A 96 5.61 6.49 -3.06
C LEU A 96 4.34 5.86 -3.63
N LEU A 97 4.27 4.54 -3.78
CA LEU A 97 3.06 3.84 -4.22
C LEU A 97 1.88 4.08 -3.27
N MET A 98 2.11 4.16 -1.96
CA MET A 98 1.08 4.51 -0.98
C MET A 98 0.70 6.00 -1.04
N CYS A 99 1.67 6.88 -1.30
CA CYS A 99 1.42 8.33 -1.42
C CYS A 99 0.66 8.68 -2.69
N SER A 100 0.99 8.07 -3.82
CA SER A 100 0.37 8.38 -5.12
C SER A 100 -0.98 7.71 -5.31
N LEU A 101 -1.19 6.50 -4.79
CA LEU A 101 -2.40 5.71 -5.07
C LEU A 101 -3.28 5.47 -3.85
N GLY A 102 -2.82 5.87 -2.65
CA GLY A 102 -3.51 5.56 -1.40
C GLY A 102 -3.65 4.06 -1.13
N THR A 103 -2.83 3.21 -1.74
CA THR A 103 -2.98 1.75 -1.66
C THR A 103 -2.88 1.23 -0.22
N ARG A 104 -3.57 0.12 0.07
CA ARG A 104 -3.33 -0.69 1.27
C ARG A 104 -2.10 -1.57 1.01
N PRO A 105 -1.26 -1.84 2.03
CA PRO A 105 -0.11 -2.72 1.88
C PRO A 105 -0.45 -4.09 1.28
N GLY A 106 -1.53 -4.72 1.76
CA GLY A 106 -1.97 -6.03 1.26
C GLY A 106 -2.43 -6.06 -0.21
N GLU A 107 -2.38 -4.93 -0.92
CA GLU A 107 -2.56 -4.86 -2.38
C GLU A 107 -1.25 -5.13 -3.13
N PHE A 108 -0.09 -4.85 -2.52
CA PHE A 108 1.22 -4.96 -3.17
C PHE A 108 2.24 -5.84 -2.41
N VAL A 109 2.07 -6.08 -1.11
CA VAL A 109 2.83 -7.06 -0.30
C VAL A 109 1.94 -8.23 0.14
N GLU A 110 2.55 -9.32 0.62
CA GLU A 110 1.81 -10.47 1.16
C GLU A 110 1.08 -10.06 2.45
N SER A 111 -0.25 -10.04 2.36
CA SER A 111 -1.14 -9.60 3.43
C SER A 111 -1.19 -10.61 4.59
N ASP A 112 -1.22 -10.13 5.83
CA ASP A 112 -1.43 -11.00 7.00
C ASP A 112 -2.78 -11.75 6.94
N ALA A 113 -3.80 -11.17 6.30
CA ALA A 113 -5.10 -11.83 6.11
C ALA A 113 -5.05 -12.98 5.09
N TRP A 114 -3.99 -13.04 4.27
CA TRP A 114 -3.73 -14.02 3.23
C TRP A 114 -2.29 -14.55 3.38
N LYS A 115 -1.88 -14.79 4.63
CA LYS A 115 -0.53 -15.24 4.93
C LYS A 115 -0.29 -16.61 4.29
N HIS A 116 0.92 -16.82 3.77
CA HIS A 116 1.36 -18.05 3.10
C HIS A 116 0.80 -18.26 1.69
N THR A 117 0.05 -17.29 1.12
CA THR A 117 -0.38 -17.37 -0.28
C THR A 117 0.69 -16.88 -1.26
N ASN A 118 1.73 -16.19 -0.76
CA ASN A 118 2.77 -15.56 -1.57
C ASN A 118 2.20 -14.61 -2.65
N GLU A 119 1.08 -13.97 -2.34
CA GLU A 119 0.42 -13.02 -3.24
C GLU A 119 0.92 -11.60 -3.00
N GLY A 120 1.37 -10.95 -4.06
CA GLY A 120 1.76 -9.54 -4.07
C GLY A 120 1.71 -8.97 -5.49
N LEU A 121 2.32 -7.80 -5.68
CA LEU A 121 2.42 -7.18 -6.99
C LEU A 121 3.46 -7.91 -7.86
N LEU A 122 3.05 -8.41 -9.01
CA LEU A 122 3.91 -9.11 -9.98
C LEU A 122 4.10 -8.27 -11.25
N TYR A 123 5.11 -8.59 -12.06
CA TYR A 123 5.31 -7.90 -13.35
C TYR A 123 4.13 -8.02 -14.31
N LYS A 124 3.41 -9.14 -14.32
CA LYS A 124 2.16 -9.29 -15.12
C LYS A 124 1.05 -8.32 -14.72
N ASP A 125 1.13 -7.73 -13.53
CA ASP A 125 0.15 -6.79 -13.01
C ASP A 125 0.47 -5.35 -13.46
N VAL A 126 1.58 -5.12 -14.17
CA VAL A 126 2.05 -3.79 -14.56
C VAL A 126 2.24 -3.68 -16.07
N ASP A 127 1.88 -2.53 -16.64
CA ASP A 127 2.31 -2.13 -17.99
C ASP A 127 3.12 -0.84 -17.91
N VAL A 128 4.11 -0.71 -18.79
CA VAL A 128 4.92 0.50 -18.94
C VAL A 128 4.76 1.01 -20.36
N GLU A 129 4.49 2.30 -20.48
CA GLU A 129 4.40 3.01 -21.75
C GLU A 129 5.25 4.26 -21.68
N TYR A 130 5.82 4.69 -22.80
CA TYR A 130 6.30 6.06 -22.99
C TYR A 130 5.24 6.78 -23.81
N GLN A 131 4.75 7.91 -23.29
CA GLN A 131 3.78 8.76 -23.96
C GLN A 131 4.46 10.07 -24.33
N ASP A 132 4.10 10.60 -25.49
CA ASP A 132 4.57 11.89 -25.97
C ASP A 132 3.41 12.52 -26.77
N ASP A 133 2.58 13.28 -26.05
CA ASP A 133 1.48 14.04 -26.61
C ASP A 133 1.54 15.51 -26.14
N GLN A 134 0.49 16.29 -26.43
CA GLN A 134 0.47 17.70 -26.07
C GLN A 134 0.36 17.94 -24.56
N ASP A 135 -0.18 16.97 -23.82
CA ASP A 135 -0.50 17.09 -22.41
C ASP A 135 0.57 16.44 -21.52
N TYR A 136 1.25 15.39 -22.02
CA TYR A 136 2.22 14.63 -21.25
C TYR A 136 3.34 14.02 -22.12
N SER A 137 4.57 14.18 -21.66
CA SER A 137 5.76 13.54 -22.24
C SER A 137 6.54 12.84 -21.13
N GLY A 138 6.56 11.50 -21.16
CA GLY A 138 7.24 10.71 -20.14
C GLY A 138 6.76 9.26 -20.02
N PHE A 139 7.35 8.54 -19.07
CA PHE A 139 6.98 7.17 -18.75
C PHE A 139 5.68 7.10 -17.94
N LEU A 140 4.74 6.28 -18.37
CA LEU A 140 3.50 5.97 -17.67
C LEU A 140 3.52 4.51 -17.18
N VAL A 141 3.34 4.30 -15.89
CA VAL A 141 3.24 2.96 -15.29
C VAL A 141 1.79 2.69 -14.88
N LYS A 142 1.17 1.68 -15.50
CA LYS A 142 -0.19 1.24 -15.21
C LYS A 142 -0.14 0.05 -14.28
N VAL A 143 -0.72 0.17 -13.09
CA VAL A 143 -0.68 -0.85 -12.02
C VAL A 143 -2.06 -1.44 -11.82
N ARG A 144 -2.17 -2.77 -11.94
CA ARG A 144 -3.40 -3.53 -11.66
C ARG A 144 -3.38 -4.07 -10.24
N LEU A 145 -4.25 -3.54 -9.38
CA LEU A 145 -4.32 -3.93 -7.96
C LEU A 145 -5.23 -5.16 -7.77
N ARG A 146 -4.82 -6.32 -8.30
CA ARG A 146 -5.61 -7.58 -8.24
C ARG A 146 -5.94 -8.06 -6.82
N ASN A 147 -5.08 -7.72 -5.86
CA ASN A 147 -5.21 -8.15 -4.47
C ASN A 147 -6.11 -7.22 -3.63
N ARG A 148 -6.79 -6.26 -4.28
CA ARG A 148 -7.66 -5.27 -3.64
C ARG A 148 -8.78 -5.93 -2.83
N LYS A 149 -8.90 -5.52 -1.57
CA LYS A 149 -9.92 -6.03 -0.65
C LYS A 149 -11.33 -5.89 -1.26
N GLY A 150 -12.09 -6.99 -1.22
CA GLY A 150 -13.45 -7.07 -1.77
C GLY A 150 -13.53 -7.20 -3.30
N HIS A 151 -12.39 -7.23 -4.00
CA HIS A 151 -12.33 -7.30 -5.47
C HIS A 151 -11.38 -8.41 -5.96
N ARG A 152 -10.94 -9.31 -5.07
CA ARG A 152 -9.99 -10.40 -5.41
C ARG A 152 -10.58 -11.43 -6.37
N ASP A 153 -11.85 -11.77 -6.19
CA ASP A 153 -12.57 -12.76 -7.02
C ASP A 153 -13.34 -12.13 -8.20
N TYR A 154 -13.19 -10.82 -8.39
CA TYR A 154 -13.85 -10.13 -9.50
C TYR A 154 -13.15 -10.48 -10.81
N LYS A 155 -13.81 -11.34 -11.62
CA LYS A 155 -13.34 -11.68 -12.98
C LYS A 155 -13.39 -10.50 -13.96
N LYS A 156 -14.13 -9.43 -13.62
CA LYS A 156 -14.11 -8.15 -14.38
C LYS A 156 -12.86 -7.37 -13.97
N HIS A 157 -12.28 -6.63 -14.93
CA HIS A 157 -10.99 -5.95 -14.82
C HIS A 157 -10.70 -5.37 -13.43
N ALA A 158 -9.58 -5.82 -12.82
CA ALA A 158 -9.07 -5.21 -11.60
C ALA A 158 -8.85 -3.70 -11.79
N PRO A 159 -9.06 -2.87 -10.76
CA PRO A 159 -8.83 -1.44 -10.88
C PRO A 159 -7.42 -1.15 -11.39
N VAL A 160 -7.33 -0.31 -12.43
CA VAL A 160 -6.08 0.15 -13.01
C VAL A 160 -5.78 1.53 -12.48
N SER A 161 -4.64 1.67 -11.84
CA SER A 161 -4.11 2.94 -11.36
C SER A 161 -2.92 3.37 -12.21
N PHE A 162 -2.70 4.67 -12.31
CA PHE A 162 -1.66 5.26 -13.15
C PHE A 162 -0.63 5.95 -12.25
N LEU A 163 0.65 5.75 -12.58
CA LEU A 163 1.77 6.50 -12.03
C LEU A 163 2.44 7.22 -13.18
N THR A 164 2.48 8.55 -13.10
CA THR A 164 3.17 9.42 -14.04
C THR A 164 4.60 9.65 -13.58
N GLU A 165 5.48 9.89 -14.55
CA GLU A 165 6.86 10.24 -14.32
C GLU A 165 6.95 11.70 -13.88
N GLU A 166 7.64 11.92 -12.77
CA GLU A 166 8.11 13.24 -12.34
C GLU A 166 9.62 13.33 -12.57
N PRO A 167 10.07 13.87 -13.72
CA PRO A 167 11.49 13.88 -14.06
C PRO A 167 12.28 14.95 -13.27
N SER A 168 11.63 15.99 -12.74
CA SER A 168 12.31 17.07 -12.02
C SER A 168 12.78 16.65 -10.62
N ILE A 169 12.06 15.70 -9.99
CA ILE A 169 12.37 15.19 -8.65
C ILE A 169 12.36 13.66 -8.67
N ARG A 170 13.45 13.08 -9.23
CA ARG A 170 13.61 11.62 -9.37
C ARG A 170 13.50 10.85 -8.05
N SER A 171 13.91 11.44 -6.93
CA SER A 171 13.80 10.86 -5.59
C SER A 171 12.36 10.79 -5.07
N ALA A 172 11.42 11.55 -5.62
CA ALA A 172 10.00 11.50 -5.27
C ALA A 172 9.16 10.80 -6.37
N CYS A 173 9.80 10.35 -7.46
CA CYS A 173 9.12 9.81 -8.62
C CYS A 173 8.89 8.29 -8.51
N PRO A 174 7.65 7.81 -8.32
CA PRO A 174 7.37 6.37 -8.20
C PRO A 174 7.75 5.59 -9.46
N VAL A 175 7.64 6.22 -10.64
CA VAL A 175 8.04 5.62 -11.92
C VAL A 175 9.54 5.39 -11.97
N SER A 176 10.38 6.31 -11.49
CA SER A 176 11.83 6.12 -11.43
C SER A 176 12.23 4.92 -10.57
N TYR A 177 11.60 4.75 -9.40
CA TYR A 177 11.83 3.58 -8.57
C TYR A 177 11.34 2.29 -9.23
N PHE A 178 10.19 2.32 -9.90
CA PHE A 178 9.68 1.17 -10.64
C PHE A 178 10.65 0.76 -11.76
N LEU A 179 11.09 1.72 -12.59
CA LEU A 179 12.04 1.46 -13.68
C LEU A 179 13.36 0.89 -13.14
N ALA A 180 13.89 1.44 -12.04
CA ALA A 180 15.08 0.91 -11.39
C ALA A 180 14.90 -0.55 -10.93
N LEU A 181 13.73 -0.89 -10.34
CA LEU A 181 13.41 -2.27 -9.95
C LEU A 181 13.33 -3.20 -11.17
N ALA A 182 12.69 -2.75 -12.25
CA ALA A 182 12.52 -3.50 -13.51
C ALA A 182 13.85 -3.72 -14.24
N LEU A 183 14.71 -2.70 -14.31
CA LEU A 183 16.05 -2.79 -14.90
C LEU A 183 16.94 -3.73 -14.09
N ALA A 184 16.93 -3.63 -12.76
CA ALA A 184 17.68 -4.53 -11.88
C ALA A 184 17.23 -6.00 -12.00
N ASP A 185 15.99 -6.25 -12.43
CA ASP A 185 15.45 -7.59 -12.65
C ASP A 185 15.61 -8.07 -14.10
N GLY A 186 16.17 -7.24 -14.99
CA GLY A 186 16.26 -7.54 -16.43
C GLY A 186 14.88 -7.74 -17.06
N ALA A 187 13.86 -7.03 -16.57
CA ALA A 187 12.46 -7.35 -16.84
C ALA A 187 12.04 -7.08 -18.29
N PHE A 188 12.66 -6.10 -18.95
CA PHE A 188 12.30 -5.69 -20.31
C PHE A 188 12.85 -6.64 -21.38
N SER A 189 12.06 -6.88 -22.43
CA SER A 189 12.50 -7.63 -23.62
C SER A 189 13.46 -6.83 -24.50
N LYS A 190 13.40 -5.50 -24.43
CA LYS A 190 14.24 -4.56 -25.17
C LYS A 190 14.59 -3.39 -24.26
N GLY A 191 15.83 -2.95 -24.29
CA GLY A 191 16.36 -1.93 -23.39
C GLY A 191 16.74 -2.52 -22.04
N ASN A 192 18.02 -2.42 -21.67
CA ASN A 192 18.56 -2.87 -20.38
C ASN A 192 19.11 -1.71 -19.55
N THR A 193 19.04 -0.47 -20.06
CA THR A 193 19.43 0.76 -19.36
C THR A 193 18.34 1.81 -19.50
N LEU A 194 18.36 2.83 -18.64
CA LEU A 194 17.39 3.92 -18.74
C LEU A 194 17.55 4.68 -20.06
N GLU A 195 18.78 4.90 -20.50
CA GLU A 195 19.11 5.56 -21.76
C GLU A 195 18.54 4.81 -22.96
N GLU A 196 18.65 3.48 -22.97
CA GLU A 196 18.07 2.64 -24.04
C GLU A 196 16.54 2.69 -24.02
N LEU A 197 15.91 2.72 -22.83
CA LEU A 197 14.46 2.84 -22.71
C LEU A 197 13.96 4.20 -23.22
N THR A 198 14.63 5.29 -22.83
CA THR A 198 14.29 6.65 -23.27
C THR A 198 14.53 6.86 -24.77
N ALA A 199 15.50 6.16 -25.36
CA ALA A 199 15.76 6.23 -26.79
C ALA A 199 14.72 5.48 -27.66
N MET A 200 13.79 4.74 -27.05
CA MET A 200 12.75 4.03 -27.79
C MET A 200 11.79 5.01 -28.47
N LYS A 201 11.70 4.90 -29.80
CA LYS A 201 10.85 5.80 -30.59
C LYS A 201 9.41 5.31 -30.64
N ILE A 202 8.47 6.23 -30.44
CA ILE A 202 7.06 6.03 -30.76
C ILE A 202 6.94 5.87 -32.28
N GLN A 203 6.22 4.84 -32.72
CA GLN A 203 6.03 4.58 -34.14
C GLN A 203 5.12 5.65 -34.76
N PRO A 204 5.35 6.07 -36.02
CA PRO A 204 4.46 7.00 -36.71
C PRO A 204 3.00 6.54 -36.64
N GLY A 205 2.10 7.41 -36.19
CA GLY A 205 0.67 7.12 -36.03
C GLY A 205 0.27 6.45 -34.69
N SER A 206 1.22 6.20 -33.79
CA SER A 206 0.94 5.79 -32.40
C SER A 206 1.12 6.97 -31.44
N LEU A 207 0.36 7.00 -30.35
CA LEU A 207 0.47 8.00 -29.27
C LEU A 207 1.42 7.56 -28.14
N SER A 208 1.86 6.30 -28.15
CA SER A 208 2.73 5.76 -27.12
C SER A 208 3.57 4.59 -27.62
N TYR A 209 4.67 4.34 -26.91
CA TYR A 209 5.47 3.14 -27.04
C TYR A 209 5.23 2.24 -25.83
N ARG A 210 4.68 1.04 -26.03
CA ARG A 210 4.48 0.07 -24.94
C ARG A 210 5.68 -0.86 -24.81
N PHE A 211 6.30 -0.86 -23.63
CA PHE A 211 7.41 -1.76 -23.32
C PHE A 211 6.89 -3.16 -23.02
N LYS A 212 7.57 -4.17 -23.57
CA LYS A 212 7.26 -5.58 -23.32
C LYS A 212 8.18 -6.12 -22.23
N PHE A 213 7.61 -6.84 -21.28
CA PHE A 213 8.38 -7.65 -20.34
C PHE A 213 8.71 -9.01 -20.93
N ARG A 214 9.82 -9.59 -20.49
CA ARG A 214 10.18 -10.96 -20.84
C ARG A 214 9.15 -11.95 -20.27
N PRO A 215 8.73 -12.99 -21.00
CA PRO A 215 7.72 -13.94 -20.51
C PRO A 215 8.07 -14.57 -19.16
N GLU A 216 9.34 -14.88 -18.94
CA GLU A 216 9.87 -15.51 -17.73
C GLU A 216 9.79 -14.62 -16.48
N VAL A 217 9.75 -13.28 -16.61
CA VAL A 217 9.66 -12.38 -15.45
C VAL A 217 8.23 -12.07 -15.04
N LEU A 218 7.22 -12.39 -15.86
CA LEU A 218 5.82 -12.02 -15.62
C LEU A 218 5.28 -12.53 -14.26
N GLY A 219 5.72 -13.72 -13.84
CA GLY A 219 5.36 -14.33 -12.56
C GLY A 219 6.19 -13.84 -11.38
N LYS A 220 7.26 -13.09 -11.62
CA LYS A 220 8.21 -12.64 -10.59
C LYS A 220 7.61 -11.49 -9.76
N PRO A 221 7.73 -11.51 -8.42
CA PRO A 221 7.31 -10.38 -7.61
C PRO A 221 8.19 -9.17 -7.84
N ILE A 222 7.58 -7.99 -7.88
CA ILE A 222 8.32 -6.72 -7.93
C ILE A 222 8.97 -6.44 -6.57
N LEU A 223 8.22 -6.70 -5.49
CA LEU A 223 8.65 -6.52 -4.10
C LEU A 223 8.99 -7.87 -3.47
N ARG A 224 10.29 -8.18 -3.40
CA ARG A 224 10.81 -9.50 -3.02
C ARG A 224 11.34 -9.52 -1.58
N SER A 225 11.16 -10.65 -0.90
CA SER A 225 11.69 -10.88 0.45
C SER A 225 13.22 -10.98 0.42
N ILE A 226 13.86 -10.50 1.49
CA ILE A 226 15.26 -10.80 1.78
C ILE A 226 15.28 -12.07 2.65
N CYS A 227 16.04 -13.06 2.23
CA CYS A 227 16.23 -14.33 2.92
C CYS A 227 17.08 -14.15 4.18
N SER A 228 17.09 -15.14 5.06
CA SER A 228 17.85 -15.08 6.32
C SER A 228 19.37 -15.02 6.11
N ASP A 229 19.86 -15.51 4.97
CA ASP A 229 21.26 -15.40 4.55
C ASP A 229 21.60 -14.04 3.91
N GLY A 230 20.66 -13.10 3.89
CA GLY A 230 20.81 -11.79 3.28
C GLY A 230 20.60 -11.77 1.77
N SER A 231 20.37 -12.93 1.13
CA SER A 231 20.11 -13.00 -0.31
C SER A 231 18.71 -12.49 -0.67
N LEU A 232 18.58 -11.97 -1.88
CA LEU A 232 17.28 -11.57 -2.42
C LEU A 232 16.54 -12.81 -2.93
N SER A 233 15.34 -13.07 -2.42
CA SER A 233 14.53 -14.17 -2.92
C SER A 233 14.13 -13.95 -4.39
N ASP A 234 14.13 -15.00 -5.20
CA ASP A 234 13.68 -14.91 -6.59
C ASP A 234 12.15 -14.88 -6.71
N SER A 235 11.44 -15.61 -5.83
CA SER A 235 10.00 -15.87 -5.96
C SER A 235 9.15 -15.45 -4.77
N ARG A 236 9.75 -15.16 -3.60
CA ARG A 236 8.98 -14.79 -2.40
C ARG A 236 8.67 -13.31 -2.37
N VAL A 237 7.39 -12.97 -2.26
CA VAL A 237 6.91 -11.61 -2.01
C VAL A 237 7.36 -11.17 -0.61
N VAL A 238 7.63 -9.88 -0.42
CA VAL A 238 7.81 -9.31 0.94
C VAL A 238 6.54 -9.50 1.78
N THR A 239 6.70 -9.91 3.04
CA THR A 239 5.55 -10.06 3.96
C THR A 239 5.12 -8.71 4.53
N TYR A 240 3.84 -8.57 4.88
CA TYR A 240 3.35 -7.38 5.57
C TYR A 240 4.13 -7.10 6.86
N SER A 241 4.40 -8.14 7.65
CA SER A 241 5.19 -8.00 8.89
C SER A 241 6.59 -7.45 8.63
N ALA A 242 7.32 -8.01 7.65
CA ALA A 242 8.65 -7.52 7.29
C ALA A 242 8.59 -6.07 6.79
N PHE A 243 7.68 -5.77 5.87
CA PHE A 243 7.48 -4.42 5.34
C PHE A 243 7.15 -3.41 6.44
N ASN A 244 6.20 -3.73 7.32
CA ASN A 244 5.78 -2.84 8.41
C ASN A 244 6.91 -2.63 9.44
N ASN A 245 7.68 -3.66 9.75
CA ASN A 245 8.83 -3.54 10.65
C ASN A 245 9.92 -2.65 10.06
N THR A 246 10.25 -2.82 8.77
CA THR A 246 11.23 -1.98 8.07
C THR A 246 10.78 -0.52 8.03
N LEU A 247 9.50 -0.28 7.70
CA LEU A 247 8.93 1.06 7.65
C LEU A 247 8.92 1.73 9.03
N LYS A 248 8.51 1.01 10.07
CA LYS A 248 8.53 1.50 11.45
C LYS A 248 9.96 1.84 11.89
N GLY A 249 10.91 0.95 11.62
CA GLY A 249 12.32 1.17 11.93
C GLY A 249 12.89 2.38 11.21
N LEU A 250 12.54 2.60 9.94
CA LEU A 250 12.93 3.80 9.20
C LEU A 250 12.41 5.07 9.89
N GLY A 251 11.12 5.13 10.24
CA GLY A 251 10.56 6.29 10.93
C GLY A 251 11.24 6.58 12.26
N GLN A 252 11.55 5.53 13.04
CA GLN A 252 12.27 5.67 14.31
C GLN A 252 13.70 6.22 14.11
N ARG A 253 14.45 5.70 13.13
CA ARG A 253 15.80 6.19 12.82
C ARG A 253 15.81 7.62 12.28
N ALA A 254 14.77 8.00 11.54
CA ALA A 254 14.58 9.37 11.07
C ALA A 254 14.11 10.34 12.18
N GLY A 255 13.85 9.86 13.41
CA GLY A 255 13.51 10.70 14.55
C GLY A 255 12.02 11.05 14.70
N TYR A 256 11.13 10.36 13.97
CA TYR A 256 9.69 10.56 14.14
C TYR A 256 9.21 9.99 15.48
N GLU A 257 8.53 10.83 16.28
CA GLU A 257 7.97 10.45 17.58
C GLU A 257 6.86 9.40 17.45
N GLU A 258 5.98 9.58 16.46
CA GLU A 258 4.88 8.68 16.19
C GLU A 258 5.33 7.48 15.35
N ASN A 259 4.81 6.29 15.67
CA ASN A 259 5.12 5.09 14.91
C ASN A 259 4.61 5.20 13.48
N LEU A 260 5.54 5.27 12.54
CA LEU A 260 5.22 5.25 11.12
C LEU A 260 4.60 3.91 10.72
N SER A 261 3.50 3.99 9.98
CA SER A 261 2.83 2.84 9.38
C SER A 261 2.28 3.21 8.02
N ALA A 262 2.04 2.21 7.18
CA ALA A 262 1.42 2.40 5.87
C ALA A 262 0.10 3.19 5.90
N TYR A 263 -0.67 3.00 6.98
CA TYR A 263 -1.92 3.73 7.17
C TYR A 263 -1.73 5.22 7.41
N CYS A 264 -0.53 5.69 7.79
CA CYS A 264 -0.23 7.12 7.90
C CYS A 264 -0.26 7.80 6.52
N PHE A 265 0.40 7.20 5.52
CA PHE A 265 0.41 7.68 4.13
C PHE A 265 -0.98 7.60 3.51
N ARG A 266 -1.64 6.45 3.66
CA ARG A 266 -2.99 6.27 3.13
C ARG A 266 -4.01 7.26 3.74
N ARG A 267 -3.88 7.60 5.03
CA ARG A 267 -4.70 8.66 5.65
C ARG A 267 -4.37 10.05 5.08
N ALA A 268 -3.10 10.32 4.77
CA ALA A 268 -2.69 11.57 4.17
C ALA A 268 -3.28 11.71 2.77
N PHE A 269 -3.13 10.69 1.93
CA PHE A 269 -3.76 10.60 0.62
C PHE A 269 -5.27 10.82 0.70
N ALA A 270 -5.95 10.16 1.64
CA ALA A 270 -7.38 10.35 1.88
C ALA A 270 -7.76 11.80 2.18
N ARG A 271 -6.91 12.53 2.91
CA ARG A 271 -7.12 13.96 3.21
C ARG A 271 -6.89 14.83 1.99
N THR A 272 -5.91 14.50 1.15
CA THR A 272 -5.63 15.22 -0.10
C THR A 272 -6.79 15.08 -1.08
N ILE A 273 -7.20 13.84 -1.40
CA ILE A 273 -8.31 13.60 -2.34
C ILE A 273 -9.64 14.13 -1.81
N ARG A 274 -9.82 14.29 -0.50
CA ARG A 274 -11.05 14.88 0.05
C ARG A 274 -11.21 16.35 -0.38
N LYS A 275 -10.10 17.02 -0.68
CA LYS A 275 -10.09 18.41 -1.14
C LYS A 275 -10.23 18.53 -2.66
N THR A 276 -9.79 17.53 -3.41
CA THR A 276 -9.64 17.60 -4.88
C THR A 276 -10.61 16.71 -5.66
N ALA A 277 -11.10 15.62 -5.05
CA ALA A 277 -11.88 14.57 -5.73
C ALA A 277 -13.36 14.59 -5.33
N THR A 278 -14.23 14.16 -6.23
CA THR A 278 -15.65 13.92 -5.96
C THR A 278 -15.87 12.75 -5.00
N SER A 279 -17.03 12.69 -4.33
CA SER A 279 -17.39 11.59 -3.42
C SER A 279 -17.34 10.20 -4.07
N GLN A 280 -17.54 10.11 -5.39
CA GLN A 280 -17.45 8.86 -6.14
C GLN A 280 -15.98 8.44 -6.36
N GLU A 281 -15.13 9.35 -6.81
CA GLU A 281 -13.69 9.12 -6.98
C GLU A 281 -13.01 8.81 -5.64
N GLN A 282 -13.39 9.50 -4.57
CA GLN A 282 -12.93 9.21 -3.21
C GLN A 282 -13.25 7.76 -2.81
N ARG A 283 -14.47 7.26 -3.09
CA ARG A 283 -14.85 5.87 -2.78
C ARG A 283 -14.09 4.86 -3.64
N GLN A 284 -13.81 5.18 -4.91
CA GLN A 284 -13.07 4.30 -5.82
C GLN A 284 -11.58 4.22 -5.46
N LEU A 285 -10.96 5.35 -5.12
CA LEU A 285 -9.57 5.42 -4.67
C LEU A 285 -9.37 4.80 -3.28
N MET A 286 -10.25 5.13 -2.34
CA MET A 286 -10.18 4.61 -0.98
C MET A 286 -10.80 3.23 -0.83
N SER A 287 -11.50 2.68 -1.83
CA SER A 287 -12.09 1.34 -1.75
C SER A 287 -12.89 1.19 -0.43
N HIS A 288 -13.79 2.16 -0.19
CA HIS A 288 -14.75 2.14 0.93
C HIS A 288 -16.06 1.51 0.45
N GLN A 289 -16.56 0.51 1.18
CA GLN A 289 -17.88 -0.08 0.92
C GLN A 289 -18.94 0.80 1.60
N GLY A 290 -19.79 1.47 0.82
CA GLY A 290 -21.01 2.14 1.26
C GLY A 290 -22.12 1.85 0.23
N GLU A 291 -23.38 1.94 0.63
CA GLU A 291 -24.54 1.64 -0.21
C GLU A 291 -24.40 2.25 -1.61
N GLN A 292 -24.44 1.39 -2.62
CA GLN A 292 -24.38 1.73 -4.02
C GLN A 292 -25.74 2.32 -4.44
N PRO A 293 -25.85 3.58 -4.90
CA PRO A 293 -26.92 3.93 -5.81
C PRO A 293 -26.60 3.21 -7.13
N MET A 294 -27.58 2.49 -7.66
CA MET A 294 -27.50 1.75 -8.93
C MET A 294 -27.01 2.65 -10.07
N GLY A 295 -25.71 2.59 -10.34
CA GLY A 295 -25.03 3.34 -11.40
C GLY A 295 -23.91 2.48 -11.96
N TYR A 296 -24.28 1.40 -12.66
CA TYR A 296 -23.37 0.71 -13.57
C TYR A 296 -22.87 1.72 -14.61
N TYR A 297 -21.61 1.59 -15.02
CA TYR A 297 -20.85 2.50 -15.93
C TYR A 297 -20.14 3.67 -15.23
N THR A 298 -19.00 3.37 -14.62
CA THR A 298 -17.89 4.31 -14.59
C THR A 298 -16.64 3.50 -14.90
N SER A 299 -16.01 3.80 -16.03
CA SER A 299 -14.81 3.12 -16.53
C SER A 299 -13.77 3.02 -15.40
N GLY A 300 -13.18 1.84 -15.21
CA GLY A 300 -12.31 1.50 -14.08
C GLY A 300 -10.94 2.21 -14.05
N MET A 301 -10.86 3.40 -14.62
CA MET A 301 -9.68 4.26 -14.67
C MET A 301 -9.83 5.31 -13.56
N VAL A 302 -8.91 5.33 -12.60
CA VAL A 302 -8.80 6.47 -11.67
C VAL A 302 -7.35 6.88 -11.58
N GLY A 303 -7.07 8.05 -12.13
CA GLY A 303 -5.91 8.87 -11.79
C GLY A 303 -6.44 10.18 -11.20
N ILE A 304 -5.80 10.67 -10.16
CA ILE A 304 -5.94 12.05 -9.72
C ILE A 304 -4.51 12.56 -9.62
N ASP A 305 -4.22 13.64 -10.34
CA ASP A 305 -2.97 14.36 -10.19
C ASP A 305 -3.00 15.00 -8.79
N CYS A 306 -2.13 14.53 -7.91
CA CYS A 306 -2.05 14.91 -6.49
C CYS A 306 -0.94 15.91 -6.27
#